data_AF-A0A3D3C0S3-F1
#
_entry.id   AF-A0A3D3C0S3-F1
#
_cell.length_a   1.000
_cell.length_b   1.000
_cell.length_c   1.000
_cell.angle_alpha   90.00
_cell.angle_beta   90.00
_cell.angle_gamma   90.00
#
_symmetry.space_group_name_H-M   'P 1'
#
loop_
_entity.id
_entity.type
_entity.pdbx_description
1 polymer ?
#
loop_
_entity_poly.entity_id
_entity_poly.type
_entity_poly.pdbx_seq_one_letter_code
_entity_poly.pdbx_strand_id
1 'polypeptide(L)'
;RSLPMLSGPAQEQIKVMEQYRALSQQLFSAGLRVTALSLSQRGNWTLELNREITVTAGREQVSERLGRFIDFYRSQQDMEAIAIVSVDLRYDNGLAIKRAEEELAGVAVR
;
A
#
# COMPACT_ATOMS: atom_id res chain seq x y z
N ARG A 1 -19.64 -6.26 0.48
CA ARG A 1 -18.50 -6.60 1.39
C ARG A 1 -17.61 -7.55 0.62
N SER A 2 -16.36 -7.19 0.36
CA SER A 2 -15.42 -8.03 -0.41
C SER A 2 -14.34 -8.59 0.51
N LEU A 3 -13.95 -9.84 0.32
CA LEU A 3 -12.83 -10.46 1.05
C LEU A 3 -11.49 -9.97 0.49
N PRO A 4 -10.44 -9.87 1.33
CA PRO A 4 -9.09 -9.58 0.88
C PRO A 4 -8.52 -10.75 0.09
N MET A 5 -7.69 -10.47 -0.92
CA MET A 5 -6.94 -11.49 -1.64
C MET A 5 -5.56 -11.68 -1.01
N LEU A 6 -5.27 -12.87 -0.51
CA LEU A 6 -4.00 -13.20 0.14
C LEU A 6 -3.23 -14.22 -0.70
N SER A 7 -1.96 -13.96 -0.97
CA SER A 7 -1.10 -14.86 -1.75
C SER A 7 0.32 -14.96 -1.17
N GLY A 8 0.95 -16.11 -1.40
CA GLY A 8 2.28 -16.39 -0.88
C GLY A 8 2.83 -17.73 -1.39
N PRO A 9 4.10 -18.07 -1.06
CA PRO A 9 4.65 -19.39 -1.34
C PRO A 9 3.84 -20.50 -0.67
N ALA A 10 3.97 -21.73 -1.19
CA ALA A 10 3.40 -22.89 -0.54
C ALA A 10 3.89 -22.99 0.92
N GLN A 11 3.00 -23.39 1.83
CA GLN A 11 3.27 -23.57 3.27
C GLN A 11 3.49 -22.27 4.08
N GLU A 12 3.34 -21.09 3.47
CA GLU A 12 3.46 -19.79 4.14
C GLU A 12 2.11 -19.15 4.48
N GLN A 13 0.99 -19.90 4.41
CA GLN A 13 -0.36 -19.34 4.56
C GLN A 13 -0.58 -18.71 5.94
N ILE A 14 -0.04 -19.33 7.00
CA ILE A 14 -0.12 -18.81 8.38
C ILE A 14 0.60 -17.46 8.46
N LYS A 15 1.83 -17.37 7.96
CA LYS A 15 2.62 -16.13 7.93
C LYS A 15 1.92 -15.01 7.17
N VAL A 16 1.33 -15.32 6.01
CA VAL A 16 0.55 -14.33 5.23
C VAL A 16 -0.66 -13.84 6.02
N MET A 17 -1.39 -14.74 6.69
CA MET A 17 -2.55 -14.36 7.50
C MET A 17 -2.17 -13.53 8.73
N GLU A 18 -1.09 -13.88 9.43
CA GLU A 18 -0.58 -13.12 10.57
C GLU A 18 -0.14 -11.72 10.15
N GLN A 19 0.62 -11.62 9.07
CA GLN A 19 1.04 -10.35 8.50
C GLN A 19 -0.17 -9.51 8.08
N TYR A 20 -1.17 -10.12 7.42
CA TYR A 20 -2.40 -9.44 7.02
C TYR A 20 -3.13 -8.84 8.23
N ARG A 21 -3.28 -9.59 9.32
CA ARG A 21 -3.95 -9.11 10.54
C ARG A 21 -3.21 -7.94 11.16
N ALA A 22 -1.89 -8.04 11.30
CA ALA A 22 -1.06 -6.98 11.88
C ALA A 22 -1.14 -5.68 11.06
N LEU A 23 -0.96 -5.77 9.74
CA LEU A 23 -0.99 -4.59 8.86
C LEU A 23 -2.40 -3.99 8.78
N SER A 24 -3.44 -4.83 8.74
CA SER A 24 -4.83 -4.36 8.73
C SER A 24 -5.18 -3.59 10.01
N GLN A 25 -4.73 -4.06 11.17
CA GLN A 25 -4.94 -3.37 12.44
C GLN A 25 -4.27 -2.00 12.44
N GLN A 26 -3.02 -1.92 11.97
CA GLN A 26 -2.26 -0.67 11.91
C GLN A 26 -2.91 0.36 10.97
N LEU A 27 -3.35 -0.09 9.80
CA LEU A 27 -3.93 0.78 8.75
C LEU A 27 -5.36 1.25 9.05
N PHE A 28 -6.11 0.49 9.85
CA PHE A 28 -7.53 0.76 10.09
C PHE A 28 -7.78 2.17 10.62
N SER A 29 -6.93 2.64 11.55
CA SER A 29 -7.05 3.98 12.15
C SER A 29 -6.81 5.13 11.17
N ALA A 30 -6.24 4.87 9.99
CA ALA A 30 -5.99 5.86 8.94
C ALA A 30 -7.06 5.82 7.83
N GLY A 31 -8.11 5.01 7.98
CA GLY A 31 -9.13 4.81 6.94
C GLY A 31 -8.67 3.93 5.77
N LEU A 32 -7.48 3.32 5.87
CA LEU A 32 -6.90 2.45 4.86
C LEU A 32 -7.29 0.99 5.13
N ARG A 33 -7.72 0.27 4.08
CA ARG A 33 -8.09 -1.15 4.15
C ARG A 33 -7.20 -1.95 3.21
N VAL A 34 -6.62 -3.04 3.72
CA VAL A 34 -5.88 -3.99 2.88
C VAL A 34 -6.86 -4.82 2.06
N THR A 35 -6.85 -4.63 0.74
CA THR A 35 -7.68 -5.37 -0.23
C THR A 35 -6.92 -6.53 -0.87
N ALA A 36 -5.59 -6.46 -0.92
CA ALA A 36 -4.74 -7.61 -1.23
C ALA A 36 -3.41 -7.57 -0.45
N LEU A 37 -2.85 -8.73 -0.15
CA LEU A 37 -1.51 -8.90 0.41
C LEU A 37 -0.81 -10.06 -0.29
N SER A 38 0.41 -9.82 -0.78
CA SER A 38 1.23 -10.82 -1.46
C SER A 38 2.60 -10.94 -0.80
N LEU A 39 3.03 -12.18 -0.54
CA LEU A 39 4.39 -12.55 -0.21
C LEU A 39 5.06 -13.16 -1.44
N SER A 40 6.13 -12.56 -1.95
CA SER A 40 6.91 -13.18 -3.03
C SER A 40 7.78 -14.34 -2.53
N GLN A 41 8.21 -15.21 -3.44
CA GLN A 41 9.25 -16.25 -3.19
C GLN A 41 10.54 -15.67 -2.57
N ARG A 42 10.85 -14.39 -2.84
CA ARG A 42 12.00 -13.67 -2.28
C ARG A 42 11.67 -12.94 -0.97
N GLY A 43 10.52 -13.19 -0.36
CA GLY A 43 10.14 -12.61 0.93
C GLY A 43 9.72 -11.14 0.90
N ASN A 44 9.55 -10.53 -0.28
CA ASN A 44 9.03 -9.17 -0.38
C ASN A 44 7.50 -9.16 -0.22
N TRP A 45 7.01 -8.21 0.57
CA TRP A 45 5.60 -7.90 0.75
C TRP A 45 5.13 -6.80 -0.19
N THR A 46 3.96 -7.03 -0.78
CA THR A 46 3.20 -6.02 -1.54
C THR A 46 1.77 -5.99 -1.02
N LEU A 47 1.23 -4.79 -0.80
CA LEU A 47 -0.15 -4.56 -0.40
C LEU A 47 -0.91 -3.84 -1.51
N GLU A 48 -2.21 -4.10 -1.57
CA GLU A 48 -3.17 -3.22 -2.24
C GLU A 48 -4.08 -2.62 -1.17
N LEU A 49 -4.23 -1.30 -1.18
CA LEU A 49 -5.05 -0.56 -0.23
C LEU A 49 -6.24 0.06 -0.95
N ASN A 50 -7.44 -0.13 -0.39
CA ASN A 50 -8.71 0.40 -0.88
C ASN A 50 -9.03 0.08 -2.36
N ARG A 51 -8.29 -0.84 -3.00
CA ARG A 51 -8.28 -1.08 -4.46
C ARG A 51 -7.72 0.03 -5.34
N GLU A 52 -6.96 0.94 -4.75
CA GLU A 52 -6.50 2.15 -5.43
C GLU A 52 -4.99 2.31 -5.34
N ILE A 53 -4.40 1.96 -4.19
CA ILE A 53 -2.99 2.21 -3.91
C ILE A 53 -2.22 0.90 -3.83
N THR A 54 -1.19 0.76 -4.66
CA THR A 54 -0.22 -0.34 -4.54
C THR A 54 0.95 0.07 -3.64
N VAL A 55 1.24 -0.71 -2.60
CA VAL A 55 2.35 -0.44 -1.69
C VAL A 55 3.38 -1.56 -1.76
N THR A 56 4.62 -1.23 -2.14
CA THR A 56 5.76 -2.14 -2.05
C THR A 56 6.46 -1.94 -0.72
N ALA A 57 6.36 -2.90 0.19
CA ALA A 57 6.92 -2.78 1.55
C ALA A 57 8.30 -3.44 1.70
N GLY A 58 8.68 -4.31 0.76
CA GLY A 58 9.93 -5.06 0.84
C GLY A 58 9.86 -6.19 1.86
N ARG A 59 11.01 -6.67 2.34
CA ARG A 59 11.11 -7.83 3.23
C ARG A 59 11.14 -7.46 4.71
N GLU A 60 11.83 -6.38 5.05
CA GLU A 60 12.21 -6.04 6.42
C GLU A 60 11.58 -4.74 6.86
N GLN A 61 11.42 -4.58 8.18
CA GLN A 61 10.88 -3.37 8.83
C GLN A 61 9.51 -2.93 8.28
N VAL A 62 8.72 -3.87 7.75
CA VAL A 62 7.44 -3.57 7.07
C VAL A 62 6.51 -2.72 7.94
N SER A 63 6.35 -3.07 9.22
CA SER A 63 5.47 -2.35 10.15
C SER A 63 5.95 -0.91 10.39
N GLU A 64 7.24 -0.70 10.63
CA GLU A 64 7.84 0.62 10.84
C GLU A 64 7.72 1.50 9.60
N ARG A 65 8.07 0.94 8.44
CA ARG A 65 7.96 1.60 7.13
C ARG A 65 6.52 1.97 6.79
N LEU A 66 5.58 1.10 7.12
CA LEU A 66 4.15 1.37 6.98
C LEU A 66 3.68 2.48 7.93
N GLY A 67 4.26 2.58 9.13
CA GLY A 67 4.02 3.69 10.06
C GLY A 67 4.37 5.04 9.42
N ARG A 68 5.55 5.16 8.82
CA ARG A 68 5.97 6.36 8.09
C ARG A 68 5.01 6.73 6.95
N PHE A 69 4.51 5.74 6.22
CA PHE A 69 3.49 5.97 5.20
C PHE A 69 2.17 6.47 5.78
N ILE A 70 1.71 5.90 6.89
CA ILE A 70 0.47 6.33 7.55
C ILE A 70 0.58 7.79 8.03
N ASP A 71 1.71 8.15 8.63
CA ASP A 71 1.96 9.53 9.08
C ASP A 71 1.97 10.51 7.91
N PHE A 72 2.66 10.14 6.82
CA PHE A 72 2.62 10.91 5.58
C PHE A 72 1.19 11.02 5.04
N TYR A 73 0.47 9.89 4.89
CA TYR A 73 -0.88 9.86 4.30
C TYR A 73 -1.86 10.74 5.07
N ARG A 74 -1.81 10.73 6.41
CA ARG A 74 -2.62 11.60 7.26
C ARG A 74 -2.30 13.08 7.08
N SER A 75 -1.01 13.42 6.93
CA SER A 75 -0.60 14.82 6.70
C SER A 75 -1.12 15.41 5.39
N GLN A 76 -1.53 14.55 4.45
CA GLN A 76 -2.04 14.96 3.15
C GLN A 76 -3.58 15.03 3.07
N GLN A 77 -4.31 14.64 4.11
CA GLN A 77 -5.79 14.55 4.05
C GLN A 77 -6.49 15.90 3.85
N ASP A 78 -5.82 17.01 4.18
CA ASP A 78 -6.33 18.38 3.93
C ASP A 78 -6.05 18.88 2.50
N MET A 79 -5.34 18.10 1.67
CA MET A 79 -5.05 18.44 0.27
C MET A 79 -5.95 17.62 -0.67
N GLU A 80 -7.00 18.25 -1.20
CA GLU A 80 -8.06 17.66 -2.05
C GLU A 80 -7.59 16.94 -3.35
N ALA A 81 -6.29 16.81 -3.65
CA ALA A 81 -5.82 16.44 -4.99
C ALA A 81 -4.72 15.36 -5.04
N ILE A 82 -4.51 14.55 -4.00
CA ILE A 82 -3.44 13.54 -4.02
C ILE A 82 -3.98 12.16 -4.44
N ALA A 83 -4.09 11.96 -5.75
CA ALA A 83 -4.32 10.63 -6.34
C ALA A 83 -3.03 9.79 -6.29
N ILE A 84 -2.70 9.24 -5.11
CA ILE A 84 -1.60 8.28 -4.97
C ILE A 84 -1.98 6.99 -5.71
N VAL A 85 -1.13 6.53 -6.62
CA VAL A 85 -1.33 5.25 -7.34
C VAL A 85 -0.40 4.18 -6.79
N SER A 86 0.83 4.54 -6.42
CA SER A 86 1.73 3.59 -5.79
C SER A 86 2.72 4.23 -4.83
N VAL A 87 3.13 3.46 -3.82
CA VAL A 87 4.14 3.85 -2.84
C VAL A 87 5.21 2.75 -2.72
N ASP A 88 6.48 3.13 -2.74
CA ASP A 88 7.60 2.22 -2.44
C ASP A 88 8.25 2.61 -1.11
N LEU A 89 8.18 1.70 -0.14
CA LEU A 89 8.66 1.88 1.22
C LEU A 89 10.02 1.21 1.46
N ARG A 90 10.67 0.70 0.41
CA ARG A 90 11.93 -0.07 0.57
C ARG A 90 13.12 0.76 1.02
N TYR A 91 12.99 2.09 1.04
CA TYR A 91 14.05 3.03 1.40
C TYR A 91 14.08 3.32 2.92
N ASP A 92 15.26 3.23 3.50
CA ASP A 92 15.45 3.34 4.95
C ASP A 92 15.00 4.69 5.51
N ASN A 93 15.29 5.79 4.79
CA ASN A 93 15.00 7.15 5.25
C ASN A 93 13.93 7.88 4.42
N GLY A 94 13.18 7.18 3.59
CA GLY A 94 12.20 7.83 2.70
C GLY A 94 11.11 6.91 2.21
N LEU A 95 10.23 7.50 1.39
CA LEU A 95 9.18 6.83 0.65
C LEU A 95 9.14 7.44 -0.76
N ALA A 96 8.94 6.61 -1.78
CA ALA A 96 8.75 7.08 -3.15
C ALA A 96 7.27 6.97 -3.52
N ILE A 97 6.70 8.04 -4.07
CA ILE A 97 5.28 8.11 -4.41
C ILE A 97 5.13 8.32 -5.91
N LYS A 98 4.30 7.49 -6.53
CA LYS A 98 3.73 7.77 -7.85
C LYS A 98 2.31 8.30 -7.70
N ARG A 99 2.03 9.42 -8.34
CA ARG A 99 0.69 10.01 -8.44
C ARG A 99 0.10 9.70 -9.81
N ALA A 100 -1.22 9.71 -9.92
CA ALA A 100 -1.86 9.77 -11.23
C ALA A 100 -1.42 11.08 -11.90
N GLU A 101 -1.01 11.01 -13.16
CA GLU A 101 -0.92 12.21 -13.98
C GLU A 101 -2.35 12.71 -14.19
N GLU A 102 -2.58 14.02 -14.07
CA GLU A 102 -3.81 14.59 -14.62
C GLU A 102 -3.84 14.23 -16.10
N GLU A 103 -4.79 13.40 -16.51
CA GLU A 103 -5.10 13.26 -17.92
C GLU A 103 -5.37 14.67 -18.44
N LEU A 104 -4.53 15.16 -19.36
CA LEU A 104 -4.80 16.36 -20.13
C LEU A 104 -6.05 16.10 -20.99
N ALA A 105 -7.22 16.15 -20.37
CA ALA A 105 -8.55 16.14 -20.98
C ALA A 105 -8.82 17.49 -21.68
N GLY A 106 -7.81 18.00 -22.38
CA GLY A 106 -7.74 19.38 -22.82
C GLY A 106 -6.98 19.61 -24.11
N VAL A 107 -6.66 18.61 -24.94
CA VAL A 107 -6.23 18.89 -26.34
C VAL A 107 -6.63 17.77 -27.30
N ALA A 108 -7.93 17.58 -27.51
CA ALA A 108 -8.45 17.02 -28.75
C ALA A 108 -9.85 17.57 -29.04
N VAL A 109 -9.98 18.90 -29.02
CA VAL A 109 -10.93 19.58 -29.89
C VAL A 109 -10.12 20.09 -31.06
N ARG A 110 -10.09 19.34 -32.17
CA ARG A 110 -10.27 19.78 -33.57
C ARG A 110 -10.66 18.58 -34.42
#